data_AF-A0A7C6AZN5-F1
#
_entry.id   AF-A0A7C6AZN5-F1
#
_cell.length_a   1.000
_cell.length_b   1.000
_cell.length_c   1.000
_cell.angle_alpha   90.00
_cell.angle_beta   90.00
_cell.angle_gamma   90.00
#
_symmetry.space_group_name_H-M   'P 1'
#
loop_
_entity.id
_entity.type
_entity.pdbx_description
1 polymer ?
#
loop_
_entity_poly.entity_id
_entity_poly.type
_entity_poly.pdbx_seq_one_letter_code
_entity_poly.pdbx_strand_id
1 'polypeptide(L)'
;MVANMVAKSLDEKLRRIHANPSCRDFILADAKDADMAFGLSAPGRSPEHHASEARFRTLDEYRQIIREIVAQGLVDIMLMSASTNELLTIRERIFDRSHVTPAVRANDATDIWLAGGGLGVYDREPSRPFRTTTIDHMMCGKGECTPEERRLGADLGLYSVTFNNDVELDLRTLEAYKEFRLEAERKGFRHFLEVFSPNAPGENAPRDVPR
;
A
#
# COMPACT_ATOMS: atom_id res chain seq x y z
N MET A 1 -32.33 -4.18 -3.90
CA MET A 1 -31.58 -5.15 -4.71
C MET A 1 -30.21 -5.30 -4.09
N VAL A 2 -29.87 -6.48 -3.57
CA VAL A 2 -28.50 -6.74 -3.10
C VAL A 2 -27.64 -6.81 -4.36
N ALA A 3 -26.78 -5.83 -4.58
CA ALA A 3 -25.83 -5.90 -5.68
C ALA A 3 -24.99 -7.17 -5.49
N ASN A 4 -25.00 -8.05 -6.48
CA ASN A 4 -24.20 -9.27 -6.44
C ASN A 4 -22.73 -8.84 -6.44
N MET A 5 -22.05 -8.93 -5.30
CA MET A 5 -20.66 -8.50 -5.18
C MET A 5 -19.80 -9.39 -6.07
N VAL A 6 -19.00 -8.76 -6.93
CA VAL A 6 -18.05 -9.49 -7.79
C VAL A 6 -17.01 -10.18 -6.90
N ALA A 7 -16.81 -11.48 -7.13
CA ALA A 7 -15.77 -12.23 -6.43
C ALA A 7 -14.39 -11.62 -6.73
N LYS A 8 -13.59 -11.42 -5.68
CA LYS A 8 -12.26 -10.84 -5.82
C LYS A 8 -11.24 -11.90 -6.23
N SER A 9 -10.48 -11.63 -7.27
CA SER A 9 -9.47 -12.53 -7.85
C SER A 9 -8.40 -12.94 -6.82
N LEU A 10 -7.99 -12.02 -5.95
CA LEU A 10 -7.11 -12.31 -4.81
C LEU A 10 -7.65 -13.46 -3.95
N ASP A 11 -8.91 -13.36 -3.52
CA ASP A 11 -9.52 -14.34 -2.61
C ASP A 11 -9.63 -15.71 -3.28
N GLU A 12 -9.92 -15.72 -4.59
CA GLU A 12 -9.99 -16.97 -5.33
C GLU A 12 -8.63 -17.64 -5.51
N LYS A 13 -7.59 -16.86 -5.82
CA LYS A 13 -6.22 -17.36 -5.96
C LYS A 13 -5.68 -17.84 -4.63
N LEU A 14 -5.85 -17.08 -3.54
CA LEU A 14 -5.43 -17.50 -2.19
C LEU A 14 -6.08 -18.82 -1.79
N ARG A 15 -7.38 -18.99 -2.04
CA ARG A 15 -8.07 -20.26 -1.78
C ARG A 15 -7.47 -21.41 -2.59
N ARG A 16 -7.12 -21.20 -3.87
CA ARG A 16 -6.49 -22.26 -4.70
C ARG A 16 -5.07 -22.58 -4.24
N ILE A 17 -4.28 -21.57 -3.88
CA ILE A 17 -2.91 -21.71 -3.35
C ILE A 17 -2.93 -22.51 -2.04
N HIS A 18 -3.82 -22.17 -1.11
CA HIS A 18 -3.96 -22.90 0.15
C HIS A 18 -4.44 -24.34 -0.04
N ALA A 19 -5.32 -24.59 -1.01
CA ALA A 19 -5.81 -25.94 -1.29
C ALA A 19 -4.77 -26.81 -2.02
N ASN A 20 -3.91 -26.21 -2.83
CA ASN A 20 -2.87 -26.91 -3.58
C ASN A 20 -1.59 -26.06 -3.67
N PRO A 21 -0.58 -26.34 -2.83
CA PRO A 21 0.71 -25.65 -2.86
C PRO A 21 1.49 -25.80 -4.18
N SER A 22 1.14 -26.76 -5.03
CA SER A 22 1.74 -26.95 -6.36
C SER A 22 1.01 -26.20 -7.47
N CYS A 23 -0.06 -25.45 -7.15
CA CYS A 23 -0.71 -24.61 -8.16
C CYS A 23 0.26 -23.52 -8.66
N ARG A 24 0.04 -23.07 -9.89
CA ARG A 24 0.89 -22.06 -10.55
C ARG A 24 0.31 -20.65 -10.45
N ASP A 25 -0.69 -20.48 -9.58
CA ASP A 25 -1.26 -19.17 -9.35
C ASP A 25 -0.24 -18.27 -8.65
N PHE A 26 -0.19 -17.02 -9.07
CA PHE A 26 0.54 -15.96 -8.40
C PHE A 26 -0.37 -14.75 -8.26
N ILE A 27 -0.09 -13.94 -7.24
CA ILE A 27 -0.79 -12.68 -6.98
C ILE A 27 -0.01 -11.56 -7.68
N LEU A 28 -0.69 -10.82 -8.54
CA LEU A 28 -0.15 -9.63 -9.18
C LEU A 28 -0.73 -8.39 -8.50
N ALA A 29 0.14 -7.60 -7.89
CA ALA A 29 -0.23 -6.32 -7.29
C ALA A 29 0.37 -5.18 -8.10
N ASP A 30 -0.44 -4.17 -8.43
CA ASP A 30 0.08 -2.88 -8.88
C ASP A 30 0.17 -1.92 -7.69
N ALA A 31 1.39 -1.48 -7.40
CA ALA A 31 1.68 -0.50 -6.35
C ALA A 31 1.58 0.92 -6.93
N LYS A 32 0.48 1.61 -6.60
CA LYS A 32 0.14 2.96 -7.04
C LYS A 32 0.00 3.94 -5.86
N ASP A 33 0.81 3.74 -4.83
CA ASP A 33 0.91 4.53 -3.60
C ASP A 33 2.14 5.47 -3.59
N ALA A 34 2.74 5.70 -4.76
CA ALA A 34 3.94 6.52 -4.92
C ALA A 34 3.81 7.95 -4.34
N ASP A 35 2.59 8.48 -4.24
CA ASP A 35 2.27 9.78 -3.65
C ASP A 35 2.58 9.85 -2.14
N MET A 36 2.73 8.69 -1.49
CA MET A 36 3.22 8.61 -0.11
C MET A 36 4.76 8.67 0.00
N ALA A 37 5.50 8.54 -1.10
CA ALA A 37 6.96 8.49 -1.10
C ALA A 37 7.61 9.68 -1.81
N PHE A 38 7.27 9.91 -3.09
CA PHE A 38 8.05 10.76 -4.00
C PHE A 38 7.55 12.21 -4.12
N GLY A 39 6.56 12.61 -3.31
CA GLY A 39 5.98 13.95 -3.32
C GLY A 39 5.50 14.37 -4.72
N LEU A 40 5.91 15.56 -5.17
CA LEU A 40 5.50 16.11 -6.48
C LEU A 40 5.90 15.24 -7.68
N SER A 41 6.93 14.42 -7.55
CA SER A 41 7.40 13.55 -8.64
C SER A 41 6.69 12.21 -8.72
N ALA A 42 5.90 11.85 -7.69
CA ALA A 42 5.21 10.57 -7.56
C ALA A 42 4.32 10.19 -8.76
N PRO A 43 3.57 11.12 -9.38
CA PRO A 43 2.74 10.82 -10.56
C PRO A 43 3.53 10.44 -11.83
N GLY A 44 4.86 10.56 -11.79
CA GLY A 44 5.74 10.38 -12.94
C GLY A 44 5.69 11.55 -13.93
N ARG A 45 6.49 11.48 -15.00
CA ARG A 45 6.55 12.55 -16.02
C ARG A 45 5.27 12.58 -16.86
N SER A 46 4.78 13.77 -17.18
CA SER A 46 3.68 13.96 -18.13
C SER A 46 4.08 13.43 -19.53
N PRO A 47 3.16 12.87 -20.32
CA PRO A 47 3.42 12.56 -21.73
C PRO A 47 3.88 13.77 -22.55
N GLU A 48 3.53 14.99 -22.13
CA GLU A 48 3.89 16.27 -22.77
C GLU A 48 5.30 16.76 -22.38
N HIS A 49 6.18 15.87 -21.91
CA HIS A 49 7.51 16.21 -21.43
C HIS A 49 8.43 16.68 -22.58
N HIS A 50 8.34 17.95 -22.94
CA HIS A 50 9.32 18.63 -23.78
C HIS A 50 10.45 19.20 -22.92
N ALA A 51 11.68 19.19 -23.45
CA ALA A 51 12.93 19.42 -22.73
C ALA A 51 13.04 20.77 -21.96
N SER A 52 12.08 21.70 -22.13
CA SER A 52 12.06 23.02 -21.49
C SER A 52 11.02 23.18 -20.37
N GLU A 53 10.05 22.28 -20.23
CA GLU A 53 9.06 22.29 -19.14
C GLU A 53 8.92 20.88 -18.56
N ALA A 54 9.74 20.56 -17.56
CA ALA A 54 9.64 19.29 -16.88
C ALA A 54 8.39 19.25 -15.97
N ARG A 55 7.22 18.94 -16.56
CA ARG A 55 5.97 18.76 -15.81
C ARG A 55 5.81 17.30 -15.38
N PHE A 56 5.60 17.09 -14.09
CA PHE A 56 5.06 15.83 -13.56
C PHE A 56 3.56 15.76 -13.87
N ARG A 57 3.01 14.55 -13.96
CA ARG A 57 1.56 14.37 -14.01
C ARG A 57 0.93 14.98 -12.76
N THR A 58 -0.30 15.43 -12.90
CA THR A 58 -1.16 15.74 -11.75
C THR A 58 -1.56 14.45 -11.04
N LEU A 59 -1.98 14.57 -9.79
CA LEU A 59 -2.52 13.43 -9.05
C LEU A 59 -3.79 12.87 -9.70
N ASP A 60 -4.56 13.70 -10.41
CA ASP A 60 -5.78 13.25 -11.08
C ASP A 60 -5.49 12.44 -12.35
N GLU A 61 -4.48 12.84 -13.14
CA GLU A 61 -3.96 12.03 -14.25
C GLU A 61 -3.39 10.70 -13.76
N TYR A 62 -2.71 10.70 -12.61
CA TYR A 62 -2.23 9.46 -12.01
C TYR A 62 -3.38 8.53 -11.59
N ARG A 63 -4.43 9.09 -10.98
CA ARG A 63 -5.65 8.34 -10.65
C ARG A 63 -6.38 7.85 -11.88
N GLN A 64 -6.32 8.57 -12.99
CA GLN A 64 -6.88 8.11 -14.26
C GLN A 64 -6.18 6.83 -14.75
N ILE A 65 -4.86 6.74 -14.61
CA ILE A 65 -4.12 5.49 -14.89
C ILE A 65 -4.62 4.35 -13.99
N ILE A 66 -4.86 4.63 -12.70
CA ILE A 66 -5.40 3.63 -11.76
C ILE A 66 -6.78 3.13 -12.24
N ARG A 67 -7.68 4.05 -12.63
CA ARG A 67 -9.00 3.68 -13.18
C ARG A 67 -8.86 2.78 -14.40
N GLU A 68 -7.95 3.08 -15.31
CA GLU A 68 -7.70 2.28 -16.51
C GLU A 68 -7.17 0.88 -16.18
N ILE A 69 -6.23 0.75 -15.24
CA ILE A 69 -5.68 -0.55 -14.83
C ILE A 69 -6.76 -1.40 -14.12
N VAL A 70 -7.56 -0.79 -13.26
CA VAL A 70 -8.69 -1.48 -12.60
C VAL A 70 -9.74 -1.94 -13.62
N ALA A 71 -10.00 -1.14 -14.65
CA ALA A 71 -10.92 -1.50 -15.74
C ALA A 71 -10.37 -2.63 -16.63
N GLN A 72 -9.06 -2.68 -16.87
CA GLN A 72 -8.41 -3.80 -17.56
C GLN A 72 -8.50 -5.10 -16.76
N GLY A 73 -8.44 -5.02 -15.42
CA GLY A 73 -8.61 -6.16 -14.53
C GLY A 73 -7.51 -7.22 -14.65
N LEU A 74 -6.30 -6.83 -15.06
CA LEU A 74 -5.18 -7.78 -15.21
C LEU A 74 -4.44 -8.06 -13.89
N VAL A 75 -4.66 -7.22 -12.88
CA VAL A 75 -4.04 -7.33 -11.54
C VAL A 75 -5.04 -7.87 -10.53
N ASP A 76 -4.54 -8.48 -9.46
CA ASP A 76 -5.37 -8.96 -8.35
C ASP A 76 -5.55 -7.91 -7.26
N ILE A 77 -4.51 -7.09 -7.06
CA ILE A 77 -4.46 -6.04 -6.04
C ILE A 77 -4.12 -4.71 -6.71
N MET A 78 -4.89 -3.68 -6.37
CA MET A 78 -4.53 -2.29 -6.64
C MET A 78 -4.19 -1.62 -5.31
N LEU A 79 -2.90 -1.46 -5.03
CA LEU A 79 -2.39 -0.84 -3.82
C LEU A 79 -2.30 0.67 -4.02
N MET A 80 -2.87 1.44 -3.10
CA MET A 80 -3.00 2.90 -3.21
C MET A 80 -2.62 3.61 -1.91
N SER A 81 -2.44 4.93 -1.98
CA SER A 81 -2.46 5.77 -0.80
C SER A 81 -3.86 5.84 -0.19
N ALA A 82 -3.95 6.20 1.09
CA ALA A 82 -5.24 6.43 1.75
C ALA A 82 -6.08 7.51 1.05
N SER A 83 -5.44 8.58 0.54
CA SER A 83 -6.10 9.67 -0.20
C SER A 83 -6.70 9.17 -1.53
N THR A 84 -5.93 8.40 -2.28
CA THR A 84 -6.42 7.83 -3.55
C THR A 84 -7.50 6.78 -3.32
N ASN A 85 -7.38 5.95 -2.28
CA ASN A 85 -8.42 5.02 -1.87
C ASN A 85 -9.72 5.73 -1.47
N GLU A 86 -9.66 6.85 -0.75
CA GLU A 86 -10.86 7.61 -0.39
C GLU A 86 -11.62 8.06 -1.65
N LEU A 87 -10.91 8.57 -2.66
CA LEU A 87 -11.56 8.99 -3.88
C LEU A 87 -12.07 7.80 -4.71
N LEU A 88 -11.22 6.83 -5.01
CA LEU A 88 -11.53 5.79 -5.99
C LEU A 88 -12.39 4.65 -5.41
N THR A 89 -12.10 4.22 -4.17
CA THR A 89 -12.81 3.11 -3.53
C THR A 89 -14.08 3.58 -2.83
N ILE A 90 -13.99 4.66 -2.04
CA ILE A 90 -15.10 5.11 -1.20
C ILE A 90 -16.07 5.98 -1.99
N ARG A 91 -15.58 7.03 -2.67
CA ARG A 91 -16.46 8.00 -3.35
C ARG A 91 -16.91 7.52 -4.73
N GLU A 92 -15.99 7.06 -5.57
CA GLU A 92 -16.28 6.65 -6.96
C GLU A 92 -16.74 5.21 -7.10
N ARG A 93 -16.50 4.36 -6.09
CA ARG A 93 -16.95 2.96 -6.04
C ARG A 93 -16.44 2.10 -7.21
N ILE A 94 -15.27 2.41 -7.78
CA ILE A 94 -14.78 1.74 -9.01
C ILE A 94 -14.55 0.23 -8.84
N PHE A 95 -14.33 -0.22 -7.59
CA PHE A 95 -14.06 -1.63 -7.27
C PHE A 95 -15.31 -2.47 -7.06
N ASP A 96 -16.52 -1.89 -6.97
CA ASP A 96 -17.76 -2.65 -6.69
C ASP A 96 -18.13 -3.63 -7.80
N ARG A 97 -17.72 -3.32 -9.03
CA ARG A 97 -17.97 -4.13 -10.23
C ARG A 97 -16.69 -4.73 -10.82
N SER A 98 -15.59 -4.69 -10.08
CA SER A 98 -14.29 -5.23 -10.50
C SER A 98 -13.88 -6.41 -9.62
N HIS A 99 -13.22 -7.41 -10.20
CA HIS A 99 -12.58 -8.50 -9.44
C HIS A 99 -11.24 -8.08 -8.84
N VAL A 100 -10.75 -6.87 -9.13
CA VAL A 100 -9.56 -6.29 -8.48
C VAL A 100 -9.88 -5.95 -7.03
N THR A 101 -8.97 -6.30 -6.13
CA THR A 101 -9.05 -5.96 -4.71
C THR A 101 -8.38 -4.62 -4.44
N PRO A 102 -9.10 -3.62 -3.90
CA PRO A 102 -8.45 -2.38 -3.44
C PRO A 102 -7.62 -2.68 -2.19
N ALA A 103 -6.41 -2.14 -2.13
CA ALA A 103 -5.55 -2.18 -0.96
C ALA A 103 -4.95 -0.80 -0.66
N VAL A 104 -4.56 -0.59 0.59
CA VAL A 104 -3.93 0.67 1.03
C VAL A 104 -2.58 0.41 1.67
N ARG A 105 -1.59 1.27 1.42
CA ARG A 105 -0.36 1.27 2.22
C ARG A 105 -0.70 1.74 3.64
N ALA A 106 -0.64 0.80 4.58
CA ALA A 106 -1.15 0.95 5.93
C ALA A 106 -0.17 1.60 6.90
N ASN A 107 1.09 1.76 6.50
CA ASN A 107 2.12 2.47 7.26
C ASN A 107 3.10 3.16 6.31
N ASP A 108 3.79 4.15 6.85
CA ASP A 108 4.75 4.97 6.14
C ASP A 108 5.94 5.23 7.04
N ALA A 109 6.76 4.19 7.19
CA ALA A 109 8.01 4.26 7.92
C ALA A 109 8.97 5.26 7.25
N THR A 110 9.86 5.88 8.03
CA THR A 110 10.64 7.03 7.55
C THR A 110 11.50 6.72 6.32
N ASP A 111 11.97 5.50 6.16
CA ASP A 111 12.81 5.06 5.03
C ASP A 111 12.10 5.08 3.67
N ILE A 112 10.77 5.09 3.65
CA ILE A 112 9.99 5.26 2.40
C ILE A 112 9.62 6.73 2.12
N TRP A 113 9.97 7.66 3.02
CA TRP A 113 9.73 9.09 2.82
C TRP A 113 10.80 9.68 1.92
N LEU A 114 10.69 9.41 0.62
CA LEU A 114 11.61 9.87 -0.42
C LEU A 114 11.35 11.33 -0.84
N ALA A 115 11.07 12.19 0.15
CA ALA A 115 10.68 13.58 -0.04
C ALA A 115 11.63 14.32 -1.02
N GLY A 116 11.04 15.00 -2.00
CA GLY A 116 11.77 15.75 -3.02
C GLY A 116 12.58 14.88 -4.01
N GLY A 117 12.30 13.58 -4.11
CA GLY A 117 13.08 12.66 -4.95
C GLY A 117 14.35 12.17 -4.27
N GLY A 118 14.31 11.96 -2.95
CA GLY A 118 15.47 11.54 -2.15
C GLY A 118 16.39 12.69 -1.72
N LEU A 119 15.85 13.91 -1.58
CA LEU A 119 16.62 15.04 -1.04
C LEU A 119 16.76 14.99 0.48
N GLY A 120 15.84 14.30 1.16
CA GLY A 120 15.95 14.00 2.58
C GLY A 120 16.97 12.92 2.87
N VAL A 121 17.43 12.85 4.12
CA VAL A 121 18.38 11.82 4.59
C VAL A 121 17.69 10.50 4.99
N TYR A 122 16.36 10.43 4.85
CA TYR A 122 15.55 9.38 5.48
C TYR A 122 15.84 7.97 4.97
N ASP A 123 16.28 7.85 3.71
CA ASP A 123 16.71 6.58 3.12
C ASP A 123 18.02 6.04 3.73
N ARG A 124 18.84 6.94 4.30
CA ARG A 124 20.16 6.65 4.90
C ARG A 124 20.15 6.58 6.42
N GLU A 125 19.02 6.90 7.04
CA GLU A 125 18.82 6.79 8.48
C GLU A 125 18.01 5.52 8.79
N PRO A 126 18.27 4.82 9.90
CA PRO A 126 17.51 3.63 10.25
C PRO A 126 16.01 3.90 10.28
N SER A 127 15.24 3.03 9.62
CA SER A 127 13.79 3.11 9.54
C SER A 127 13.15 3.28 10.92
N ARG A 128 12.20 4.21 11.02
CA ARG A 128 11.36 4.41 12.21
C ARG A 128 9.90 4.13 11.84
N PRO A 129 9.19 3.28 12.60
CA PRO A 129 7.81 2.94 12.30
C PRO A 129 6.89 4.14 12.50
N PHE A 130 6.02 4.39 11.54
CA PHE A 130 5.00 5.44 11.60
C PHE A 130 3.77 5.07 10.77
N ARG A 131 2.62 5.66 11.10
CA ARG A 131 1.37 5.54 10.34
C ARG A 131 0.68 6.91 10.29
N THR A 132 0.70 7.56 9.14
CA THR A 132 -0.03 8.83 8.93
C THR A 132 -1.54 8.63 9.04
N THR A 133 -2.06 7.48 8.59
CA THR A 133 -3.50 7.20 8.60
C THR A 133 -3.87 6.01 9.47
N THR A 134 -5.09 6.04 10.02
CA THR A 134 -5.66 4.94 10.81
C THR A 134 -6.36 3.94 9.89
N ILE A 135 -6.61 2.72 10.38
CA ILE A 135 -7.38 1.71 9.62
C ILE A 135 -8.78 2.25 9.24
N ASP A 136 -9.41 3.05 10.10
CA ASP A 136 -10.72 3.63 9.81
C ASP A 136 -10.67 4.65 8.65
N HIS A 137 -9.57 5.40 8.50
CA HIS A 137 -9.39 6.23 7.29
C HIS A 137 -9.33 5.37 6.02
N MET A 138 -8.70 4.20 6.08
CA MET A 138 -8.60 3.29 4.93
C MET A 138 -9.95 2.62 4.61
N MET A 139 -10.71 2.26 5.65
CA MET A 139 -11.97 1.52 5.52
C MET A 139 -13.22 2.39 5.34
N CYS A 140 -13.21 3.66 5.77
CA CYS A 140 -14.37 4.55 5.60
C CYS A 140 -14.03 6.04 5.38
N GLY A 141 -12.75 6.42 5.28
CA GLY A 141 -12.35 7.79 4.94
C GLY A 141 -12.37 8.78 6.10
N LYS A 142 -12.47 8.32 7.35
CA LYS A 142 -12.47 9.18 8.55
C LYS A 142 -11.90 8.45 9.77
N GLY A 143 -11.59 9.21 10.82
CA GLY A 143 -10.93 8.69 12.03
C GLY A 143 -11.73 7.63 12.81
N GLU A 144 -13.06 7.62 12.69
CA GLU A 144 -13.95 6.67 13.37
C GLU A 144 -15.05 6.20 12.42
N CYS A 145 -15.14 4.88 12.22
CA CYS A 145 -16.17 4.23 11.41
C CYS A 145 -17.20 3.51 12.28
N THR A 146 -18.47 3.46 11.83
CA THR A 146 -19.37 2.38 12.25
C THR A 146 -18.98 1.06 11.58
N PRO A 147 -19.41 -0.10 12.12
CA PRO A 147 -19.18 -1.40 11.47
C PRO A 147 -19.68 -1.47 10.02
N GLU A 148 -20.74 -0.75 9.69
CA GLU A 148 -21.31 -0.70 8.34
C GLU A 148 -20.45 0.14 7.39
N GLU A 149 -19.93 1.27 7.87
CA GLU A 149 -19.09 2.17 7.08
C GLU A 149 -17.75 1.54 6.70
N ARG A 150 -17.24 0.60 7.50
CA ARG A 150 -15.97 -0.10 7.21
C ARG A 150 -15.98 -0.89 5.90
N ARG A 151 -17.15 -1.14 5.30
CA ARG A 151 -17.27 -1.83 4.01
C ARG A 151 -17.16 -0.90 2.80
N LEU A 152 -17.01 0.41 3.02
CA LEU A 152 -16.94 1.39 1.94
C LEU A 152 -15.54 1.47 1.33
N GLY A 153 -14.49 1.38 2.14
CA GLY A 153 -13.10 1.49 1.71
C GLY A 153 -12.43 0.14 1.45
N ALA A 154 -11.10 0.18 1.36
CA ALA A 154 -10.30 -1.02 1.30
C ALA A 154 -10.30 -1.73 2.66
N ASP A 155 -10.48 -3.05 2.63
CA ASP A 155 -10.35 -3.92 3.80
C ASP A 155 -9.02 -4.70 3.80
N LEU A 156 -8.10 -4.35 2.90
CA LEU A 156 -6.78 -4.95 2.75
C LEU A 156 -5.70 -3.86 2.83
N GLY A 157 -4.67 -4.11 3.64
CA GLY A 157 -3.52 -3.23 3.77
C GLY A 157 -2.19 -3.88 3.45
N LEU A 158 -1.25 -3.09 2.96
CA LEU A 158 0.18 -3.43 2.98
C LEU A 158 0.83 -2.76 4.19
N TYR A 159 1.40 -3.55 5.09
CA TYR A 159 2.27 -3.03 6.14
C TYR A 159 3.70 -3.37 5.81
N SER A 160 4.62 -2.42 5.93
CA SER A 160 6.03 -2.58 5.64
C SER A 160 6.87 -2.52 6.91
N VAL A 161 7.92 -3.31 6.97
CA VAL A 161 8.92 -3.30 8.04
C VAL A 161 10.33 -3.36 7.46
N THR A 162 11.24 -2.60 8.04
CA THR A 162 12.65 -2.56 7.66
C THR A 162 13.48 -2.78 8.91
N PHE A 163 14.13 -3.94 8.99
CA PHE A 163 14.99 -4.28 10.13
C PHE A 163 16.42 -3.83 9.86
N ASN A 164 17.06 -3.16 10.81
CA ASN A 164 18.40 -2.60 10.67
C ASN A 164 19.49 -3.40 11.40
N ASN A 165 19.15 -4.59 11.92
CA ASN A 165 20.05 -5.41 12.72
C ASN A 165 20.54 -4.64 13.97
N ASP A 166 19.60 -3.93 14.59
CA ASP A 166 19.76 -3.18 15.83
C ASP A 166 18.57 -3.51 16.71
N VAL A 167 18.83 -4.13 17.85
CA VAL A 167 17.79 -4.70 18.72
C VAL A 167 16.79 -3.63 19.17
N GLU A 168 17.24 -2.42 19.46
CA GLU A 168 16.36 -1.36 19.97
C GLU A 168 15.49 -0.76 18.86
N LEU A 169 16.05 -0.59 17.66
CA LEU A 169 15.29 -0.14 16.48
C LEU A 169 14.29 -1.21 16.03
N ASP A 170 14.73 -2.45 15.95
CA ASP A 170 13.94 -3.57 15.45
C ASP A 170 12.82 -3.93 16.44
N LEU A 171 13.08 -3.84 17.76
CA LEU A 171 12.04 -3.99 18.79
C LEU A 171 10.92 -2.95 18.62
N ARG A 172 11.26 -1.67 18.40
CA ARG A 172 10.24 -0.62 18.17
C ARG A 172 9.39 -0.91 16.94
N THR A 173 10.00 -1.40 15.86
CA THR A 173 9.28 -1.82 14.65
C THR A 173 8.34 -2.99 14.94
N LEU A 174 8.78 -3.99 15.69
CA LEU A 174 7.95 -5.13 16.09
C LEU A 174 6.79 -4.74 17.01
N GLU A 175 7.00 -3.82 17.94
CA GLU A 175 5.96 -3.30 18.84
C GLU A 175 4.90 -2.53 18.05
N ALA A 176 5.30 -1.65 17.14
CA ALA A 176 4.37 -0.92 16.27
C ALA A 176 3.56 -1.85 15.36
N TYR A 177 4.20 -2.90 14.82
CA TYR A 177 3.49 -3.91 14.02
C TYR A 177 2.52 -4.74 14.86
N LYS A 178 2.87 -5.10 16.10
CA LYS A 178 1.97 -5.77 17.05
C LYS A 178 0.73 -4.93 17.33
N GLU A 179 0.88 -3.63 17.59
CA GLU A 179 -0.24 -2.72 17.81
C GLU A 179 -1.16 -2.65 16.58
N PHE A 180 -0.59 -2.50 15.38
CA PHE A 180 -1.35 -2.51 14.13
C PHE A 180 -2.13 -3.81 13.94
N ARG A 181 -1.50 -4.97 14.13
CA ARG A 181 -2.17 -6.27 13.97
C ARG A 181 -3.37 -6.43 14.89
N LEU A 182 -3.22 -6.05 16.16
CA LEU A 182 -4.31 -6.12 17.13
C LEU A 182 -5.46 -5.18 16.75
N GLU A 183 -5.15 -3.99 16.21
CA GLU A 183 -6.17 -3.08 15.66
C GLU A 183 -6.87 -3.69 14.43
N ALA A 184 -6.10 -4.29 13.52
CA ALA A 184 -6.59 -4.90 12.30
C ALA A 184 -7.57 -6.05 12.59
N GLU A 185 -7.21 -6.95 13.52
CA GLU A 185 -8.08 -8.04 13.99
C GLU A 185 -9.41 -7.51 14.56
N ARG A 186 -9.36 -6.48 15.42
CA ARG A 186 -10.56 -5.86 16.00
C ARG A 186 -11.48 -5.21 14.96
N LYS A 187 -10.92 -4.70 13.86
CA LYS A 187 -11.65 -3.97 12.81
C LYS A 187 -12.03 -4.84 11.63
N GLY A 188 -11.57 -6.09 11.57
CA GLY A 188 -11.76 -6.98 10.42
C GLY A 188 -10.96 -6.55 9.20
N PHE A 189 -9.83 -5.87 9.42
CA PHE A 189 -8.93 -5.41 8.35
C PHE A 189 -7.89 -6.50 8.07
N ARG A 190 -7.77 -6.90 6.81
CA ARG A 190 -6.78 -7.86 6.32
C ARG A 190 -5.48 -7.14 5.99
N HIS A 191 -4.36 -7.84 6.05
CA HIS A 191 -3.09 -7.26 5.63
C HIS A 191 -2.09 -8.30 5.14
N PHE A 192 -1.11 -7.84 4.38
CA PHE A 192 0.12 -8.56 4.06
C PHE A 192 1.34 -7.72 4.45
N LEU A 193 2.44 -8.40 4.74
CA LEU A 193 3.66 -7.80 5.25
C LEU A 193 4.70 -7.71 4.12
N GLU A 194 5.22 -6.51 3.88
CA GLU A 194 6.41 -6.25 3.07
C GLU A 194 7.61 -6.11 4.00
N VAL A 195 8.63 -6.95 3.80
CA VAL A 195 9.84 -6.94 4.63
C VAL A 195 10.98 -6.47 3.75
N PHE A 196 11.53 -5.30 4.08
CA PHE A 196 12.67 -4.74 3.38
C PHE A 196 13.99 -5.26 3.96
N SER A 197 15.00 -5.23 3.11
CA SER A 197 16.39 -5.36 3.55
C SER A 197 16.79 -4.15 4.41
N PRO A 198 17.77 -4.30 5.31
CA PRO A 198 18.26 -3.17 6.10
C PRO A 198 18.64 -1.97 5.23
N ASN A 199 18.09 -0.80 5.54
CA ASN A 199 18.36 0.41 4.78
C ASN A 199 19.60 1.17 5.30
N ALA A 200 19.87 1.07 6.60
CA ALA A 200 20.99 1.72 7.27
C ALA A 200 21.54 0.85 8.44
N PRO A 201 22.07 -0.35 8.18
CA PRO A 201 22.49 -1.29 9.24
C PRO A 201 23.80 -0.91 9.96
N GLY A 202 24.46 0.18 9.56
CA GLY A 202 25.75 0.60 10.12
C GLY A 202 26.81 -0.51 10.06
N GLU A 203 27.51 -0.72 11.17
CA GLU A 203 28.54 -1.76 11.31
C GLU A 203 27.96 -3.19 11.33
N ASN A 204 26.64 -3.32 11.53
CA ASN A 204 25.93 -4.60 11.63
C ASN A 204 25.34 -5.06 10.28
N ALA A 205 25.86 -4.56 9.16
CA ALA A 205 25.39 -4.95 7.83
C ALA A 205 25.41 -6.49 7.64
N PRO A 206 24.29 -7.11 7.20
CA PRO A 206 24.28 -8.54 6.91
C PRO A 206 25.29 -8.88 5.82
N ARG A 207 25.94 -10.03 5.95
CA ARG A 207 26.94 -10.51 4.97
C ARG A 207 26.31 -10.86 3.62
N ASP A 208 25.06 -11.29 3.65
CA ASP A 208 24.29 -11.63 2.47
C ASP A 208 22.89 -11.05 2.63
N VAL A 209 22.45 -10.35 1.58
CA VAL A 209 21.12 -9.76 1.47
C VAL A 209 20.60 -10.26 0.13
N PRO A 210 19.49 -11.02 0.09
CA PRO A 210 18.90 -11.47 -1.16
C PRO A 210 18.71 -10.29 -2.11
N ARG A 211 19.33 -10.36 -3.30
CA ARG A 211 19.22 -9.35 -4.36
C ARG A 211 18.22 -9.79 -5.42
#